data_AF-A0A9E3Y4J2-F1
#
_entry.id   AF-A0A9E3Y4J2-F1
#
_cell.length_a   1.000
_cell.length_b   1.000
_cell.length_c   1.000
_cell.angle_alpha   90.00
_cell.angle_beta   90.00
_cell.angle_gamma   90.00
#
_symmetry.space_group_name_H-M   'P 1'
#
loop_
_entity.id
_entity.type
_entity.pdbx_description
1 polymer ?
#
loop_
_entity_poly.entity_id
_entity_poly.type
_entity_poly.pdbx_seq_one_letter_code
_entity_poly.pdbx_strand_id
1 'polypeptide(L)'
;MPMPANDPTTRDFSRQIRSVLPRGTYSLRYFDSRQFSAVGTGTAASLIRHGYQLDFPTDHASRFGAFRSTDRRDLPTLVIVGKSLSASWNPPPGARRLVHWDHLSRGERSRADTIERRVRHDAGMRPDEMVTVDSPLARSSLISNGAAPSDVDTLHELESDRDWYEAWLLPPGVTP
;
A
#
# COMPACT_ATOMS: atom_id res chain seq x y z
N MET A 1 8.18 2.34 -20.68
CA MET A 1 8.01 2.41 -19.21
C MET A 1 8.92 1.37 -18.55
N PRO A 2 9.64 1.69 -17.47
CA PRO A 2 10.39 0.69 -16.72
C PRO A 2 9.42 -0.33 -16.11
N MET A 3 9.80 -1.60 -16.08
CA MET A 3 8.99 -2.64 -15.44
C MET A 3 8.80 -2.34 -13.94
N PRO A 4 7.61 -2.58 -13.35
CA PRO A 4 7.32 -2.31 -11.93
C PRO A 4 8.31 -2.96 -10.95
N ALA A 5 8.97 -4.05 -11.36
CA ALA A 5 9.94 -4.78 -10.55
C ALA A 5 11.25 -4.00 -10.26
N ASN A 6 11.53 -2.89 -10.95
CA ASN A 6 12.73 -2.08 -10.73
C ASN A 6 12.49 -0.88 -9.80
N ASP A 7 11.25 -0.67 -9.36
CA ASP A 7 10.91 0.37 -8.41
C ASP A 7 11.53 0.05 -7.02
N PRO A 8 12.25 1.00 -6.39
CA PRO A 8 12.88 0.78 -5.08
C PRO A 8 11.91 0.34 -3.99
N THR A 9 10.71 0.91 -3.95
CA THR A 9 9.65 0.56 -2.98
C THR A 9 9.28 -0.92 -3.11
N THR A 10 8.95 -1.35 -4.32
CA THR A 10 8.64 -2.75 -4.63
C THR A 10 9.76 -3.70 -4.20
N ARG A 11 11.00 -3.36 -4.53
CA ARG A 11 12.17 -4.20 -4.23
C ARG A 11 12.39 -4.33 -2.72
N ASP A 12 12.35 -3.23 -1.99
CA ASP A 12 12.61 -3.22 -0.55
C ASP A 12 11.47 -3.83 0.25
N PHE A 13 10.23 -3.47 -0.07
CA PHE A 13 9.05 -4.03 0.59
C PHE A 13 8.96 -5.55 0.38
N SER A 14 9.09 -6.03 -0.87
CA SER A 14 9.07 -7.47 -1.14
C SER A 14 10.23 -8.21 -0.48
N ARG A 15 11.41 -7.58 -0.34
CA ARG A 15 12.56 -8.16 0.38
C ARG A 15 12.25 -8.33 1.86
N GLN A 16 11.65 -7.33 2.51
CA GLN A 16 11.25 -7.42 3.92
C GLN A 16 10.18 -8.49 4.15
N ILE A 17 9.21 -8.64 3.24
CA ILE A 17 8.23 -9.74 3.33
C ILE A 17 8.95 -11.09 3.28
N ARG A 18 9.88 -11.27 2.33
CA ARG A 18 10.64 -12.52 2.19
C ARG A 18 11.51 -12.86 3.40
N SER A 19 11.98 -11.87 4.17
CA SER A 19 12.79 -12.15 5.37
C SER A 19 11.98 -12.71 6.53
N VAL A 20 10.64 -12.57 6.52
CA VAL A 20 9.78 -12.97 7.65
C VAL A 20 8.66 -13.95 7.26
N LEU A 21 8.31 -14.04 5.97
CA LEU A 21 7.31 -14.96 5.46
C LEU A 21 7.98 -16.25 4.97
N PRO A 22 7.70 -17.42 5.57
CA PRO A 22 8.18 -18.70 5.08
C PRO A 22 7.79 -18.91 3.61
N ARG A 23 8.57 -19.70 2.87
CA ARG A 23 8.16 -20.12 1.53
C ARG A 23 6.94 -21.03 1.63
N GLY A 24 6.01 -20.89 0.70
CA GLY A 24 4.77 -21.66 0.69
C GLY A 24 3.77 -21.14 -0.32
N THR A 25 2.54 -21.61 -0.17
CA THR A 25 1.38 -21.24 -0.99
C THR A 25 0.48 -20.30 -0.19
N TYR A 26 0.13 -19.16 -0.78
CA TYR A 26 -0.62 -18.10 -0.13
C TYR A 26 -1.70 -17.56 -1.06
N SER A 27 -2.86 -17.18 -0.51
CA SER A 27 -3.77 -16.26 -1.21
C SER A 27 -3.23 -14.84 -1.06
N LEU A 28 -3.43 -13.98 -2.07
CA LEU A 28 -2.95 -12.61 -2.07
C LEU A 28 -4.09 -11.62 -2.28
N ARG A 29 -4.16 -10.61 -1.41
CA ARG A 29 -5.16 -9.54 -1.43
C ARG A 29 -4.51 -8.17 -1.31
N TYR A 30 -5.17 -7.18 -1.90
CA TYR A 30 -4.71 -5.80 -1.91
C TYR A 30 -5.82 -4.86 -1.45
N PHE A 31 -5.49 -4.01 -0.49
CA PHE A 31 -6.35 -2.95 0.02
C PHE A 31 -5.60 -1.63 -0.17
N ASP A 32 -5.81 -1.04 -1.35
CA ASP A 32 -5.24 0.26 -1.73
C ASP A 32 -6.27 1.00 -2.60
N SER A 33 -6.29 2.32 -2.54
CA SER A 33 -7.21 3.18 -3.30
C SER A 33 -7.11 2.96 -4.80
N ARG A 34 -5.92 2.56 -5.28
CA ARG A 34 -5.66 2.24 -6.68
C ARG A 34 -6.07 0.81 -7.09
N GLN A 35 -6.72 0.05 -6.19
CA GLN A 35 -7.19 -1.33 -6.39
C GLN A 35 -6.23 -2.13 -7.28
N PHE A 36 -5.03 -2.39 -6.72
CA PHE A 36 -3.88 -3.05 -7.37
C PHE A 36 -2.83 -2.08 -7.96
N SER A 37 -2.07 -1.41 -7.08
CA SER A 37 -0.98 -0.51 -7.47
C SER A 37 0.25 -1.24 -8.06
N ALA A 38 1.17 -0.47 -8.65
CA ALA A 38 2.44 -0.96 -9.18
C ALA A 38 3.26 -1.71 -8.10
N VAL A 39 3.21 -1.23 -6.85
CA VAL A 39 3.85 -1.88 -5.70
C VAL A 39 3.22 -3.25 -5.44
N GLY A 40 1.90 -3.34 -5.51
CA GLY A 40 1.22 -4.62 -5.33
C GLY A 40 1.61 -5.65 -6.38
N THR A 41 1.50 -5.29 -7.66
CA THR A 41 1.89 -6.13 -8.80
C THR A 41 3.36 -6.55 -8.72
N GLY A 42 4.24 -5.57 -8.49
CA GLY A 42 5.68 -5.78 -8.40
C GLY A 42 6.07 -6.70 -7.24
N THR A 43 5.38 -6.58 -6.11
CA THR A 43 5.61 -7.42 -4.94
C THR A 43 5.21 -8.87 -5.21
N ALA A 44 4.04 -9.10 -5.83
CA ALA A 44 3.63 -10.44 -6.27
C ALA A 44 4.65 -11.07 -7.24
N ALA A 45 5.04 -10.32 -8.28
CA ALA A 45 6.02 -10.79 -9.25
C ALA A 45 7.36 -11.15 -8.59
N SER A 46 7.81 -10.33 -7.64
CA SER A 46 9.03 -10.60 -6.88
C SER A 46 8.91 -11.84 -6.01
N LEU A 47 7.81 -12.02 -5.28
CA LEU A 47 7.57 -13.23 -4.46
C LEU A 47 7.54 -14.49 -5.33
N ILE A 48 6.82 -14.47 -6.46
CA ILE A 48 6.77 -15.60 -7.40
C ILE A 48 8.18 -15.96 -7.90
N ARG A 49 8.98 -14.96 -8.29
CA ARG A 49 10.38 -15.17 -8.73
C ARG A 49 11.26 -15.84 -7.67
N HIS A 50 10.92 -15.69 -6.39
CA HIS A 50 11.66 -16.26 -5.27
C HIS A 50 11.02 -17.55 -4.70
N GLY A 51 10.12 -18.18 -5.45
CA GLY A 51 9.59 -19.52 -5.16
C GLY A 51 8.31 -19.57 -4.33
N TYR A 52 7.62 -18.44 -4.15
CA TYR A 52 6.30 -18.42 -3.52
C TYR A 52 5.22 -18.78 -4.54
N GLN A 53 4.23 -19.55 -4.12
CA GLN A 53 3.04 -19.83 -4.93
C GLN A 53 1.92 -18.91 -4.46
N LEU A 54 1.40 -18.08 -5.37
CA LEU A 54 0.37 -17.10 -5.04
C LEU A 54 -0.90 -17.44 -5.79
N ASP A 55 -1.99 -17.55 -5.05
CA ASP A 55 -3.36 -17.54 -5.54
C ASP A 55 -3.93 -16.12 -5.44
N PHE A 56 -4.63 -15.69 -6.48
CA PHE A 56 -5.24 -14.37 -6.59
C PHE A 56 -6.76 -14.50 -6.62
N PRO A 57 -7.52 -13.46 -6.23
CA PRO A 57 -8.95 -13.45 -6.49
C PRO A 57 -9.24 -13.51 -7.99
N THR A 58 -10.38 -14.09 -8.35
CA THR A 58 -10.78 -14.41 -9.72
C THR A 58 -10.91 -13.17 -10.62
N ASP A 59 -11.23 -12.02 -10.04
CA ASP A 59 -11.29 -10.72 -10.71
C ASP A 59 -9.92 -10.21 -11.20
N HIS A 60 -8.82 -10.85 -10.79
CA HIS A 60 -7.47 -10.58 -11.29
C HIS A 60 -6.98 -11.56 -12.36
N ALA A 61 -7.83 -12.48 -12.83
CA ALA A 61 -7.48 -13.48 -13.85
C ALA A 61 -6.92 -12.87 -15.14
N SER A 62 -7.41 -11.70 -15.56
CA SER A 62 -6.91 -11.00 -16.75
C SER A 62 -5.47 -10.48 -16.60
N ARG A 63 -4.98 -10.32 -15.37
CA ARG A 63 -3.65 -9.78 -15.04
C ARG A 63 -2.62 -10.88 -14.75
N PHE A 64 -3.02 -11.96 -14.09
CA PHE A 64 -2.11 -13.03 -13.62
C PHE A 64 -2.33 -14.39 -14.28
N GLY A 65 -3.37 -14.50 -15.11
CA GLY A 65 -3.81 -15.74 -15.71
C GLY A 65 -4.82 -16.46 -14.82
N ALA A 66 -5.83 -17.06 -15.46
CA ALA A 66 -6.91 -17.78 -14.78
C ALA A 66 -6.41 -18.94 -13.92
N PHE A 67 -5.31 -19.60 -14.30
CA PHE A 67 -4.73 -20.72 -13.54
C PHE A 67 -4.16 -20.33 -12.17
N ARG A 68 -3.93 -19.04 -11.91
CA ARG A 68 -3.48 -18.51 -10.61
C ARG A 68 -4.57 -17.79 -9.85
N SER A 69 -5.77 -17.67 -10.41
CA SER A 69 -6.82 -16.81 -9.87
C SER A 69 -8.02 -17.65 -9.48
N THR A 70 -7.85 -18.51 -8.48
CA THR A 70 -8.85 -19.52 -8.10
C THR A 70 -9.68 -19.12 -6.87
N ASP A 71 -9.31 -18.03 -6.21
CA ASP A 71 -9.96 -17.52 -5.01
C ASP A 71 -10.02 -18.54 -3.86
N ARG A 72 -8.92 -19.26 -3.65
CA ARG A 72 -8.79 -20.29 -2.61
C ARG A 72 -8.82 -19.66 -1.23
N ARG A 73 -9.79 -20.09 -0.43
CA ARG A 73 -9.98 -19.67 0.97
C ARG A 73 -9.30 -20.58 1.97
N ASP A 74 -8.83 -21.75 1.55
CA ASP A 74 -8.13 -22.72 2.41
C ASP A 74 -6.64 -22.40 2.62
N LEU A 75 -6.12 -21.35 1.98
CA LEU A 75 -4.75 -20.88 2.10
C LEU A 75 -4.64 -19.74 3.12
N PRO A 76 -3.50 -19.59 3.82
CA PRO A 76 -3.20 -18.35 4.52
C PRO A 76 -3.19 -17.18 3.54
N THR A 77 -3.74 -16.04 3.95
CA THR A 77 -3.89 -14.87 3.07
C THR A 77 -2.86 -13.81 3.40
N LEU A 78 -1.98 -13.48 2.45
CA LEU A 78 -1.14 -12.30 2.49
C LEU A 78 -1.98 -11.09 2.03
N VAL A 79 -2.14 -10.10 2.90
CA VAL A 79 -2.87 -8.87 2.63
C VAL A 79 -1.87 -7.72 2.58
N ILE A 80 -1.86 -6.96 1.48
CA ILE A 80 -1.06 -5.74 1.34
C ILE A 80 -2.00 -4.54 1.44
N VAL A 81 -1.71 -3.63 2.38
CA VAL A 81 -2.51 -2.45 2.67
C VAL A 81 -1.67 -1.21 2.35
N GLY A 82 -2.18 -0.31 1.51
CA GLY A 82 -1.56 0.99 1.23
C GLY A 82 -2.06 2.07 2.19
N LYS A 83 -1.28 3.14 2.39
CA LYS A 83 -1.63 4.32 3.21
C LYS A 83 -3.09 4.76 3.03
N SER A 84 -3.53 4.85 1.77
CA SER A 84 -4.84 5.41 1.41
C SER A 84 -6.04 4.68 2.04
N LEU A 85 -5.95 3.38 2.28
CA LEU A 85 -7.03 2.58 2.89
C LEU A 85 -6.69 2.07 4.29
N SER A 86 -5.54 2.45 4.84
CA SER A 86 -5.09 1.92 6.12
C SER A 86 -5.97 2.35 7.29
N ALA A 87 -6.53 3.57 7.23
CA ALA A 87 -7.42 4.08 8.28
C ALA A 87 -8.74 3.30 8.36
N SER A 88 -9.20 2.74 7.23
CA SER A 88 -10.38 1.87 7.15
C SER A 88 -10.07 0.38 7.33
N TRP A 89 -8.80 0.02 7.32
CA TRP A 89 -8.37 -1.37 7.47
C TRP A 89 -8.34 -1.74 8.95
N ASN A 90 -9.19 -2.69 9.34
CA ASN A 90 -9.16 -3.28 10.67
C ASN A 90 -8.77 -4.76 10.54
N PRO A 91 -7.55 -5.16 10.95
CA PRO A 91 -7.10 -6.53 10.78
C PRO A 91 -7.99 -7.50 11.56
N PRO A 92 -8.48 -8.60 10.93
CA PRO A 92 -9.36 -9.54 11.61
C PRO A 92 -8.61 -10.34 12.70
N PRO A 93 -9.33 -11.00 13.63
CA PRO A 93 -8.71 -11.81 14.67
C PRO A 93 -7.73 -12.85 14.11
N GLY A 94 -6.56 -12.97 14.74
CA GLY A 94 -5.50 -13.87 14.30
C GLY A 94 -4.65 -13.34 13.13
N ALA A 95 -4.97 -12.17 12.58
CA ALA A 95 -4.10 -11.49 11.62
C ALA A 95 -2.81 -11.03 12.31
N ARG A 96 -1.68 -11.23 11.62
CA ARG A 96 -0.34 -10.81 12.10
C ARG A 96 0.31 -9.88 11.10
N ARG A 97 0.72 -8.69 11.55
CA ARG A 97 1.54 -7.80 10.72
C ARG A 97 2.90 -8.43 10.51
N LEU A 98 3.29 -8.57 9.25
CA LEU A 98 4.60 -9.07 8.84
C LEU A 98 5.59 -7.92 8.69
N VAL A 99 5.17 -6.88 7.99
CA VAL A 99 6.01 -5.77 7.57
C VAL A 99 5.21 -4.49 7.62
N HIS A 100 5.84 -3.43 8.10
CA HIS A 100 5.46 -2.05 7.83
C HIS A 100 6.65 -1.40 7.12
N TRP A 101 6.42 -0.92 5.90
CA TRP A 101 7.44 -0.28 5.10
C TRP A 101 7.03 1.15 4.82
N ASP A 102 7.97 2.05 5.02
CA ASP A 102 7.83 3.48 4.81
C ASP A 102 9.16 3.98 4.25
N HIS A 103 9.12 4.76 3.15
CA HIS A 103 10.33 5.35 2.60
C HIS A 103 10.83 6.52 3.43
N LEU A 104 9.96 7.12 4.25
CA LEU A 104 10.34 8.19 5.15
C LEU A 104 11.04 7.62 6.38
N SER A 105 12.11 8.30 6.80
CA SER A 105 12.64 8.11 8.14
C SER A 105 11.59 8.49 9.20
N ARG A 106 11.77 8.03 10.44
CA ARG A 106 10.88 8.40 11.55
C ARG A 106 10.73 9.92 11.73
N GLY A 107 11.81 10.68 11.50
CA GLY A 107 11.80 12.14 11.58
C GLY A 107 10.99 12.77 10.45
N GLU A 108 11.21 12.31 9.22
CA GLU A 108 10.46 12.76 8.04
C GLU A 108 8.98 12.40 8.13
N ARG A 109 8.64 11.19 8.60
CA ARG A 109 7.25 10.78 8.82
C ARG A 109 6.56 11.68 9.85
N SER A 110 7.20 11.91 11.00
CA SER A 110 6.66 12.83 12.02
C SER A 110 6.44 14.25 11.47
N ARG A 111 7.35 14.72 10.61
CA ARG A 111 7.21 16.00 9.90
C ARG A 111 6.03 15.97 8.91
N ALA A 112 5.92 14.93 8.09
CA ALA A 112 4.83 14.73 7.15
C ALA A 112 3.47 14.70 7.86
N ASP A 113 3.32 13.90 8.93
CA ASP A 113 2.07 13.80 9.71
C ASP A 113 1.67 15.15 10.34
N THR A 114 2.65 15.96 10.72
CA THR A 114 2.41 17.29 11.27
C THR A 114 1.95 18.27 10.19
N ILE A 115 2.58 18.25 9.02
CA ILE A 115 2.18 19.05 7.86
C ILE A 115 0.79 18.62 7.38
N GLU A 116 0.55 17.32 7.24
CA GLU A 116 -0.72 16.76 6.78
C GLU A 116 -1.88 17.17 7.69
N ARG A 117 -1.68 17.17 9.01
CA ARG A 117 -2.68 17.69 9.97
C ARG A 117 -2.98 19.16 9.78
N ARG A 118 -1.98 20.01 9.49
CA ARG A 118 -2.20 21.43 9.20
C ARG A 118 -2.93 21.63 7.88
N VAL A 119 -2.46 20.98 6.81
CA VAL A 119 -3.12 21.02 5.48
C VAL A 119 -4.59 20.63 5.60
N ARG A 120 -4.88 19.54 6.31
CA ARG A 120 -6.25 19.08 6.55
C ARG A 120 -7.10 20.11 7.30
N HIS A 121 -6.56 20.67 8.38
CA HIS A 121 -7.24 21.69 9.17
C HIS A 121 -7.54 22.94 8.33
N ASP A 122 -6.53 23.46 7.62
CA ASP A 122 -6.62 24.72 6.88
C ASP A 122 -7.47 24.61 5.61
N ALA A 123 -7.49 23.43 4.96
CA ALA A 123 -8.35 23.13 3.83
C ALA A 123 -9.79 22.72 4.21
N GLY A 124 -10.12 22.68 5.51
CA GLY A 124 -11.45 22.30 5.99
C GLY A 124 -11.83 20.83 5.74
N MET A 125 -10.84 19.95 5.63
CA MET A 125 -11.01 18.52 5.34
C MET A 125 -11.38 17.72 6.59
N ARG A 126 -12.03 16.58 6.41
CA ARG A 126 -12.36 15.68 7.54
C ARG A 126 -11.11 14.96 8.08
N PRO A 127 -11.09 14.57 9.38
CA PRO A 127 -9.99 13.79 9.98
C PRO A 127 -9.61 12.51 9.22
N ASP A 128 -10.62 11.84 8.66
CA ASP A 128 -10.50 10.58 7.91
C ASP A 128 -10.28 10.77 6.41
N GLU A 129 -10.32 12.02 5.93
CA GLU A 129 -10.11 12.32 4.52
C GLU A 129 -8.62 12.26 4.15
N MET A 130 -8.33 11.63 3.02
CA MET A 130 -6.99 11.48 2.51
C MET A 130 -6.48 12.79 1.90
N VAL A 131 -5.37 13.30 2.42
CA VAL A 131 -4.68 14.45 1.84
C VAL A 131 -3.88 13.96 0.64
N THR A 132 -4.30 14.35 -0.57
CA THR A 132 -3.70 13.91 -1.83
C THR A 132 -2.84 15.03 -2.41
N VAL A 133 -1.53 14.79 -2.57
CA VAL A 133 -0.56 15.77 -3.11
C VAL A 133 0.20 15.26 -4.34
N ASP A 134 -0.16 14.10 -4.86
CA ASP A 134 0.51 13.41 -5.96
C ASP A 134 0.29 14.08 -7.33
N SER A 135 -0.78 14.87 -7.49
CA SER A 135 -1.10 15.56 -8.74
C SER A 135 -1.17 17.09 -8.59
N PRO A 136 -0.82 17.85 -9.65
CA PRO A 136 -0.96 19.31 -9.65
C PRO A 136 -2.37 19.79 -9.34
N LEU A 137 -3.39 19.09 -9.86
CA LEU A 137 -4.80 19.43 -9.61
C LEU A 137 -5.17 19.25 -8.13
N ALA A 138 -4.76 18.15 -7.49
CA ALA A 138 -5.02 17.93 -6.07
C ALA A 138 -4.34 19.01 -5.21
N ARG A 139 -3.08 19.35 -5.51
CA ARG A 139 -2.36 20.45 -4.83
C ARG A 139 -3.05 21.79 -5.01
N SER A 140 -3.42 22.16 -6.23
CA SER A 140 -4.14 23.42 -6.50
C SER A 140 -5.49 23.48 -5.78
N SER A 141 -6.20 22.35 -5.65
CA SER A 141 -7.45 22.28 -4.90
C SER A 141 -7.23 22.52 -3.40
N LEU A 142 -6.21 21.89 -2.80
CA LEU A 142 -5.87 22.09 -1.38
C LEU A 142 -5.54 23.55 -1.09
N ILE A 143 -4.73 24.18 -1.95
CA ILE A 143 -4.36 25.60 -1.84
C ILE A 143 -5.59 26.50 -1.98
N SER A 144 -6.45 26.24 -2.97
CA SER A 144 -7.68 27.01 -3.18
C SER A 144 -8.65 26.92 -1.99
N ASN A 145 -8.59 25.80 -1.26
CA ASN A 145 -9.40 25.56 -0.06
C ASN A 145 -8.78 26.14 1.22
N GLY A 146 -7.58 26.73 1.17
CA GLY A 146 -6.98 27.46 2.29
C GLY A 146 -5.67 26.88 2.83
N ALA A 147 -5.23 25.71 2.35
CA ALA A 147 -3.94 25.16 2.78
C ALA A 147 -2.77 26.04 2.33
N ALA A 148 -1.76 26.19 3.20
CA ALA A 148 -0.55 26.94 2.85
C ALA A 148 0.22 26.24 1.70
N PRO A 149 0.58 26.97 0.61
CA PRO A 149 1.30 26.39 -0.51
C PRO A 149 2.60 25.67 -0.11
N SER A 150 3.37 26.26 0.81
CA SER A 150 4.63 25.68 1.29
C SER A 150 4.44 24.34 2.01
N ASP A 151 3.33 24.17 2.73
CA ASP A 151 3.01 22.90 3.40
C ASP A 151 2.58 21.85 2.38
N VAL A 152 1.78 22.22 1.38
CA VAL A 152 1.38 21.33 0.27
C VAL A 152 2.60 20.88 -0.55
N ASP A 153 3.52 21.80 -0.86
CA ASP A 153 4.74 21.50 -1.61
C ASP A 153 5.69 20.61 -0.79
N THR A 154 5.89 20.91 0.51
CA THR A 154 6.71 20.06 1.38
C THR A 154 6.11 18.65 1.50
N LEU A 155 4.78 18.54 1.62
CA LEU A 155 4.12 17.24 1.67
C LEU A 155 4.27 16.49 0.34
N HIS A 156 4.20 17.19 -0.80
CA HIS A 156 4.47 16.59 -2.11
C HIS A 156 5.90 16.08 -2.24
N GLU A 157 6.90 16.82 -1.75
CA GLU A 157 8.29 16.40 -1.76
C GLU A 157 8.53 15.16 -0.89
N LEU A 158 7.90 15.12 0.29
CA LEU A 158 8.03 14.01 1.22
C LEU A 158 7.28 12.76 0.72
N GLU A 159 6.03 12.92 0.30
CA GLU A 159 5.17 11.77 0.02
C GLU A 159 5.17 11.38 -1.46
N SER A 160 5.23 12.35 -2.38
CA SER A 160 5.32 12.15 -3.83
C SER A 160 4.54 10.92 -4.32
N ASP A 161 5.10 10.14 -5.26
CA ASP A 161 4.52 8.88 -5.74
C ASP A 161 4.75 7.68 -4.78
N ARG A 162 5.18 7.92 -3.53
CA ARG A 162 5.61 6.87 -2.61
C ARG A 162 4.73 6.86 -1.36
N ASP A 163 3.77 5.95 -1.35
CA ASP A 163 3.03 5.62 -0.13
C ASP A 163 3.80 4.64 0.75
N TRP A 164 3.49 4.64 2.04
CA TRP A 164 3.87 3.53 2.92
C TRP A 164 2.91 2.35 2.71
N TYR A 165 3.41 1.14 3.01
CA TYR A 165 2.68 -0.11 2.82
C TYR A 165 2.84 -1.03 4.03
N GLU A 166 1.79 -1.77 4.33
CA GLU A 166 1.82 -2.85 5.31
C GLU A 166 1.51 -4.19 4.66
N ALA A 167 2.17 -5.24 5.15
CA ALA A 167 1.86 -6.62 4.82
C ALA A 167 1.37 -7.34 6.07
N TRP A 168 0.23 -8.00 5.94
CA TRP A 168 -0.42 -8.77 7.00
C TRP A 168 -0.59 -10.22 6.54
N LEU A 169 -0.47 -11.16 7.47
CA LEU A 169 -0.78 -12.56 7.23
C LEU A 169 -2.04 -12.92 8.03
N LEU A 170 -3.06 -13.36 7.31
CA LEU A 170 -4.31 -13.87 7.87
C LEU A 170 -4.28 -15.40 7.93
N PRO A 171 -4.95 -16.02 8.91
CA PRO A 171 -5.13 -17.46 8.94
C PRO A 171 -5.95 -17.95 7.73
N PRO A 172 -5.83 -19.23 7.35
CA PRO A 172 -6.75 -19.86 6.41
C PRO A 172 -8.22 -19.66 6.78
N GLY A 173 -9.08 -19.48 5.78
CA GLY A 173 -10.53 -19.31 5.93
C GLY A 173 -10.96 -17.91 6.37
N VAL A 174 -10.04 -17.04 6.78
CA VAL A 174 -10.35 -15.67 7.18
C VAL A 174 -10.35 -14.76 5.96
N THR A 175 -11.47 -14.07 5.75
CA THR A 175 -11.59 -13.06 4.70
C THR A 175 -11.25 -11.69 5.28
N PRO A 176 -10.41 -10.89 4.60
CA PRO A 176 -10.10 -9.52 4.99
C PRO A 176 -11.29 -8.57 4.85
#